data_AF-A0A9W7FAD6-F1
#
_entry.id   AF-A0A9W7FAD6-F1
#
_cell.length_a   1.000
_cell.length_b   1.000
_cell.length_c   1.000
_cell.angle_alpha   90.00
_cell.angle_beta   90.00
_cell.angle_gamma   90.00
#
_symmetry.space_group_name_H-M   'P 1'
#
loop_
_entity.id
_entity.type
_entity.pdbx_description
1 polymer ?
#
loop_
_entity_poly.entity_id
_entity_poly.type
_entity_poly.pdbx_seq_one_letter_code
_entity_poly.pdbx_strand_id
1 'polypeptide(L)'
;MKYTNFSILLALVSTSMANALTDITDANFQTAVDAWVSDESTATTTYGDIKDWDVKDVTTMKEAFNLKTTFNDDISGWDVSSVTDMEKMFG
;
A
#
# COMPACT_ATOMS: atom_id res chain seq x y z
N MET A 1 2.48 -40.58 17.49
CA MET A 1 2.54 -39.33 16.73
C MET A 1 1.63 -39.46 15.52
N LYS A 2 0.50 -38.74 15.48
CA LYS A 2 -0.40 -38.72 14.33
C LYS A 2 0.00 -37.55 13.43
N TYR A 3 0.49 -37.84 12.24
CA TYR A 3 0.59 -36.85 11.16
C TYR A 3 -0.72 -36.91 10.39
N THR A 4 -1.50 -35.84 10.40
CA THR A 4 -2.66 -35.69 9.52
C THR A 4 -2.24 -34.79 8.37
N ASN A 5 -1.85 -35.42 7.25
CA ASN A 5 -1.74 -34.77 5.95
C ASN A 5 -3.15 -34.47 5.44
N PHE A 6 -3.54 -33.20 5.35
CA PHE A 6 -4.70 -32.80 4.57
C PHE A 6 -4.24 -32.41 3.17
N SER A 7 -4.29 -33.39 2.25
CA SER A 7 -4.36 -33.12 0.82
C SER A 7 -5.80 -32.74 0.49
N ILE A 8 -6.06 -31.48 0.17
CA ILE A 8 -7.22 -31.09 -0.64
C ILE A 8 -6.66 -30.60 -1.97
N LEU A 9 -6.83 -31.42 -2.99
CA LEU A 9 -6.58 -31.06 -4.38
C LEU A 9 -7.94 -30.84 -5.06
N LEU A 10 -8.00 -29.76 -5.85
CA LEU A 10 -8.76 -29.60 -7.09
C LEU A 10 -10.16 -28.94 -7.04
N ALA A 11 -10.21 -27.68 -7.49
CA ALA A 11 -11.21 -27.19 -8.44
C ALA A 11 -10.61 -26.05 -9.30
N LEU A 12 -10.40 -26.32 -10.59
CA LEU A 12 -10.07 -25.31 -11.60
C LEU A 12 -11.38 -24.63 -12.05
N VAL A 13 -11.47 -23.30 -11.87
CA VAL A 13 -12.38 -22.43 -12.64
C VAL A 13 -11.64 -21.12 -12.99
N SER A 14 -11.13 -21.08 -14.21
CA SER A 14 -11.24 -19.97 -15.17
C SER A 14 -11.11 -18.51 -14.68
N THR A 15 -9.94 -17.92 -14.92
CA THR A 15 -9.67 -16.51 -15.29
C THR A 15 -10.37 -15.37 -14.53
N SER A 16 -9.63 -14.60 -13.72
CA SER A 16 -9.28 -13.20 -14.03
C SER A 16 -8.55 -12.53 -12.84
N MET A 17 -7.59 -11.67 -13.17
CA MET A 17 -6.92 -10.70 -12.30
C MET A 17 -6.01 -11.27 -11.20
N ALA A 18 -4.70 -11.40 -11.47
CA ALA A 18 -3.80 -10.68 -10.57
C ALA A 18 -4.28 -9.24 -10.69
N ASN A 19 -5.06 -8.75 -9.72
CA ASN A 19 -5.51 -7.37 -9.77
C ASN A 19 -4.22 -6.57 -9.74
N ALA A 20 -3.85 -5.98 -10.88
CA ALA A 20 -2.68 -5.14 -10.95
C ALA A 20 -2.88 -4.08 -9.86
N LEU A 21 -1.92 -3.99 -8.94
CA LEU A 21 -1.96 -2.94 -7.95
C LEU A 21 -2.08 -1.61 -8.70
N THR A 22 -2.87 -0.71 -8.14
CA THR A 22 -3.01 0.62 -8.72
C THR A 22 -1.70 1.36 -8.50
N ASP A 23 -1.08 1.83 -9.60
CA ASP A 23 0.12 2.65 -9.53
C ASP A 23 -0.13 3.89 -8.67
N ILE A 24 0.84 4.23 -7.82
CA ILE A 24 0.76 5.39 -6.94
C ILE A 24 1.43 6.57 -7.63
N THR A 25 0.66 7.63 -7.82
CA THR A 25 1.05 8.88 -8.49
C THR A 25 0.57 10.06 -7.66
N ASP A 26 0.95 11.28 -8.03
CA ASP A 26 0.41 12.48 -7.40
C ASP A 26 -1.13 12.53 -7.39
N ALA A 27 -1.79 11.93 -8.38
CA ALA A 27 -3.24 11.96 -8.50
C ALA A 27 -3.98 11.14 -7.42
N ASN A 28 -3.33 10.13 -6.84
CA ASN A 28 -3.96 9.22 -5.88
C ASN A 28 -3.16 8.99 -4.59
N PHE A 29 -1.96 9.56 -4.44
CA PHE A 29 -1.12 9.34 -3.27
C PHE A 29 -1.86 9.61 -1.95
N GLN A 30 -2.54 10.75 -1.84
CA GLN A 30 -3.32 11.05 -0.64
C GLN A 30 -4.48 10.07 -0.43
N THR A 31 -5.15 9.64 -1.51
CA THR A 31 -6.22 8.63 -1.42
C THR A 31 -5.70 7.28 -0.93
N ALA A 32 -4.50 6.87 -1.38
CA ALA A 32 -3.84 5.66 -0.89
C ALA A 32 -3.51 5.78 0.60
N VAL A 33 -2.95 6.92 1.03
CA VAL A 33 -2.64 7.18 2.45
C VAL A 33 -3.90 7.22 3.33
N ASP A 34 -4.99 7.81 2.84
CA ASP A 34 -6.29 7.82 3.54
C ASP A 34 -6.89 6.43 3.64
N ALA A 35 -6.82 5.64 2.55
CA ALA A 35 -7.27 4.26 2.54
C ALA A 35 -6.48 3.40 3.52
N TRP A 36 -5.15 3.50 3.52
CA TRP A 36 -4.28 2.74 4.42
C TRP A 36 -4.60 3.00 5.89
N VAL A 37 -4.67 4.28 6.27
CA VAL A 37 -4.95 4.65 7.67
C VAL A 37 -6.38 4.34 8.10
N SER A 38 -7.33 4.24 7.16
CA SER A 38 -8.70 3.82 7.48
C SER A 38 -8.84 2.30 7.63
N ASP A 39 -8.19 1.52 6.76
CA ASP A 39 -8.25 0.05 6.74
C ASP A 39 -7.10 -0.51 5.88
N GLU A 40 -6.03 -0.94 6.54
CA GLU A 40 -4.84 -1.54 5.94
C GLU A 40 -5.18 -2.79 5.10
N SER A 41 -6.12 -3.62 5.57
CA SER A 41 -6.50 -4.87 4.88
C SER A 41 -7.16 -4.55 3.54
N THR A 42 -8.02 -3.54 3.51
CA THR A 42 -8.67 -3.10 2.27
C THR A 42 -7.67 -2.40 1.36
N ALA A 43 -6.83 -1.50 1.89
CA ALA A 43 -5.82 -0.78 1.11
C ALA A 43 -4.81 -1.73 0.44
N THR A 44 -4.39 -2.79 1.14
CA THR A 44 -3.46 -3.80 0.62
C THR A 44 -3.96 -4.46 -0.67
N THR A 45 -5.28 -4.64 -0.82
CA THR A 45 -5.86 -5.23 -2.05
C THR A 45 -5.77 -4.31 -3.27
N THR A 46 -5.62 -3.01 -3.04
CA THR A 46 -5.62 -1.98 -4.09
C THR A 46 -4.21 -1.45 -4.40
N TYR A 47 -3.43 -1.17 -3.36
CA TYR A 47 -2.13 -0.50 -3.45
C TYR A 47 -0.96 -1.36 -2.96
N GLY A 48 -1.23 -2.52 -2.35
CA GLY A 48 -0.23 -3.33 -1.67
C GLY A 48 0.09 -2.83 -0.26
N ASP A 49 1.02 -3.52 0.40
CA ASP A 49 1.53 -3.16 1.73
C ASP A 49 2.28 -1.83 1.64
N ILE A 50 2.02 -0.91 2.58
CA ILE A 50 2.58 0.44 2.56
C ILE A 50 4.11 0.45 2.53
N LYS A 51 4.77 -0.54 3.14
CA LYS A 51 6.24 -0.62 3.14
C LYS A 51 6.82 -0.85 1.73
N ASP A 52 6.00 -1.40 0.83
CA ASP A 52 6.37 -1.83 -0.52
C ASP A 52 5.79 -0.90 -1.61
N TRP A 53 5.15 0.22 -1.24
CA TRP A 53 4.61 1.17 -2.21
C TRP A 53 5.70 1.72 -3.15
N ASP A 54 5.49 1.56 -4.46
CA ASP A 54 6.29 2.23 -5.50
C ASP A 54 5.79 3.67 -5.66
N VAL A 55 6.54 4.62 -5.10
CA VAL A 55 6.20 6.06 -5.10
C VAL A 55 7.02 6.86 -6.10
N LYS A 56 7.69 6.22 -7.07
CA LYS A 56 8.59 6.91 -8.02
C LYS A 56 7.89 7.98 -8.88
N ASP A 57 6.57 7.87 -9.05
CA ASP A 57 5.73 8.77 -9.85
C ASP A 57 5.01 9.82 -8.97
N VAL A 58 5.37 9.91 -7.68
CA VAL A 58 4.91 10.94 -6.74
C VAL A 58 5.95 12.04 -6.65
N THR A 59 5.54 13.27 -6.91
CA THR A 59 6.39 14.47 -6.83
C THR A 59 6.04 15.35 -5.62
N THR A 60 4.88 15.17 -4.99
CA THR A 60 4.50 15.87 -3.75
C THR A 60 3.93 14.92 -2.69
N MET A 61 4.44 15.04 -1.48
CA MET A 61 3.99 14.33 -0.27
C MET A 61 3.53 15.32 0.82
N LYS A 62 3.17 16.54 0.40
CA LYS A 62 2.73 17.60 1.31
C LYS A 62 1.55 17.16 2.16
N GLU A 63 1.67 17.34 3.47
CA GLU A 63 0.62 17.04 4.46
C GLU A 63 0.12 15.59 4.48
N ALA A 64 0.84 14.64 3.83
CA ALA A 64 0.35 13.29 3.59
C ALA A 64 -0.10 12.53 4.83
N PHE A 65 0.69 12.63 5.91
CA PHE A 65 0.41 12.06 7.22
C PHE A 65 0.13 13.11 8.29
N ASN A 66 -0.10 14.37 7.88
CA ASN A 66 -0.48 15.42 8.80
C ASN A 66 -1.80 15.04 9.48
N LEU A 67 -1.87 15.19 10.80
CA LEU A 67 -3.03 14.82 11.64
C LEU A 67 -3.33 13.30 11.71
N LYS A 68 -2.56 12.43 11.06
CA LYS A 68 -2.70 10.96 11.18
C LYS A 68 -1.97 10.46 12.42
N THR A 69 -2.48 10.83 13.59
CA THR A 69 -1.81 10.66 14.89
C THR A 69 -1.54 9.22 15.30
N THR A 70 -2.17 8.24 14.64
CA THR A 70 -1.97 6.80 14.89
C THR A 70 -0.97 6.15 13.93
N PHE A 71 -0.50 6.87 12.90
CA PHE A 71 0.40 6.33 11.90
C PHE A 71 1.80 6.05 12.49
N ASN A 72 2.30 4.83 12.34
CA ASN A 72 3.67 4.45 12.74
C ASN A 72 4.34 3.42 11.83
N ASP A 73 3.76 3.13 10.66
CA ASP A 73 4.23 2.07 9.79
C ASP A 73 5.59 2.39 9.16
N ASP A 74 6.34 1.34 8.84
CA ASP A 74 7.65 1.48 8.21
C ASP A 74 7.51 1.85 6.72
N ILE A 75 7.99 3.05 6.39
CA ILE A 75 8.07 3.58 5.03
C ILE A 75 9.52 3.88 4.62
N SER A 76 10.51 3.39 5.37
CA SER A 76 11.92 3.67 5.14
C SER A 76 12.45 3.09 3.82
N GLY A 77 11.71 2.17 3.21
CA GLY A 77 12.01 1.56 1.92
C GLY A 77 11.60 2.38 0.69
N TRP A 78 10.86 3.48 0.86
CA TRP A 78 10.38 4.27 -0.27
C TRP A 78 11.52 4.99 -1.01
N ASP A 79 11.56 4.83 -2.34
CA ASP A 79 12.40 5.67 -3.20
C ASP A 79 11.69 7.00 -3.46
N VAL A 80 12.08 8.00 -2.67
CA VAL A 80 11.53 9.37 -2.73
C VAL A 80 12.33 10.31 -3.63
N SER A 81 13.18 9.79 -4.52
CA SER A 81 14.06 10.62 -5.35
C SER A 81 13.33 11.57 -6.31
N SER A 82 12.07 11.28 -6.66
CA SER A 82 11.20 12.14 -7.47
C SER A 82 10.45 13.22 -6.67
N VAL A 83 10.42 13.13 -5.34
CA VAL A 83 9.62 14.03 -4.50
C VAL A 83 10.32 15.37 -4.35
N THR A 84 9.57 16.45 -4.61
CA THR A 84 10.06 17.83 -4.56
C THR A 84 9.45 18.65 -3.42
N ASP A 85 8.33 18.21 -2.86
CA ASP A 85 7.64 18.87 -1.76
C ASP A 85 7.22 17.85 -0.69
N MET A 86 7.74 18.00 0.53
CA MET A 86 7.39 17.21 1.73
C MET A 86 6.92 18.12 2.87
N GLU A 87 6.44 19.34 2.57
CA GLU A 87 6.00 20.28 3.60
C GLU A 87 4.95 19.65 4.52
N LYS A 88 5.22 19.68 5.85
CA LYS A 88 4.32 19.12 6.88
C LYS A 88 3.87 17.69 6.60
N MET A 89 4.68 16.88 5.92
CA MET A 89 4.34 15.48 5.63
C MET A 89 3.93 14.72 6.90
N PHE A 90 4.60 15.00 8.02
CA PHE A 90 4.27 14.53 9.37
C PHE A 90 3.92 15.71 10.28
N GLY A 91 3.09 15.45 11.30
CA GLY A 91 2.67 16.42 12.32
C GLY A 91 3.18 16.11 13.73
#